data_AF-A0A4Y2N5Q3-F1
#
_entry.id   AF-A0A4Y2N5Q3-F1
#
_cell.length_a   1.000
_cell.length_b   1.000
_cell.length_c   1.000
_cell.angle_alpha   90.00
_cell.angle_beta   90.00
_cell.angle_gamma   90.00
#
_symmetry.space_group_name_H-M   'P 1'
#
loop_
_entity.id
_entity.type
_entity.pdbx_description
1 polymer ?
#
loop_
_entity_poly.entity_id
_entity_poly.type
_entity_poly.pdbx_seq_one_letter_code
_entity_poly.pdbx_strand_id
1 'polypeptide(L)'
;MDSVTLLEKCNLLVSESWDNVTQNCLVKTWKKLWPSLADSSKVEQAEENKSEILPLIKCIPGCEEATEHTVTEWLSGDTDVNQLYIDEKIISLVQNKPQDDSDLEETDEQENIIVSHSEASNALEIAVRYIEESENATPTDIMFMRR
;
A
#
# COMPACT_ATOMS: atom_id res chain seq x y z
N MET A 1 -3.50 -8.57 16.12
CA MET A 1 -3.21 -8.37 14.69
C MET A 1 -2.80 -6.94 14.56
N ASP A 2 -1.49 -6.71 14.46
CA ASP A 2 -0.94 -5.39 14.73
C ASP A 2 -0.98 -4.55 13.45
N SER A 3 -1.09 -3.23 13.60
CA SER A 3 -1.32 -2.30 12.49
C SER A 3 -0.32 -2.44 11.34
N VAL A 4 0.91 -2.89 11.64
CA VAL A 4 1.97 -3.19 10.66
C VAL A 4 1.56 -4.34 9.73
N THR A 5 1.05 -5.44 10.29
CA THR A 5 0.60 -6.62 9.52
C THR A 5 -0.64 -6.35 8.66
N LEU A 6 -1.46 -5.38 9.08
CA LEU A 6 -2.65 -4.98 8.34
C LEU A 6 -2.27 -4.07 7.17
N LEU A 7 -1.31 -3.16 7.36
CA LEU A 7 -0.75 -2.31 6.31
C LEU A 7 -0.04 -3.12 5.23
N GLU A 8 0.78 -4.11 5.62
CA GLU A 8 1.46 -5.02 4.67
C GLU A 8 0.46 -5.81 3.82
N LYS A 9 -0.60 -6.34 4.45
CA LYS A 9 -1.68 -7.05 3.73
C LYS A 9 -2.44 -6.12 2.79
N CYS A 10 -2.73 -4.89 3.20
CA CYS A 10 -3.36 -3.90 2.32
C CYS A 10 -2.48 -3.56 1.11
N ASN A 11 -1.17 -3.35 1.32
CA ASN A 11 -0.24 -3.05 0.22
C ASN A 11 -0.14 -4.20 -0.78
N LEU A 12 -0.07 -5.45 -0.30
CA LEU A 12 -0.06 -6.64 -1.16
C LEU A 12 -1.34 -6.76 -2.00
N LEU A 13 -2.50 -6.57 -1.38
CA LEU A 13 -3.79 -6.63 -2.08
C LEU A 13 -3.92 -5.53 -3.14
N VAL A 14 -3.44 -4.31 -2.84
CA VAL A 14 -3.41 -3.21 -3.82
C VAL A 14 -2.47 -3.54 -4.99
N SER A 15 -1.31 -4.11 -4.70
CA SER A 15 -0.35 -4.54 -5.73
C SER A 15 -0.91 -5.64 -6.63
N GLU A 16 -1.50 -6.68 -6.06
CA GLU A 16 -2.12 -7.79 -6.80
C GLU A 16 -3.35 -7.33 -7.61
N SER A 17 -4.08 -6.34 -7.08
CA SER A 17 -5.20 -5.73 -7.80
C SER A 17 -4.72 -4.90 -9.00
N TRP A 18 -3.51 -4.33 -8.94
CA TRP A 18 -2.95 -3.52 -10.01
C TRP A 18 -2.65 -4.33 -11.27
N ASP A 19 -2.21 -5.59 -11.13
CA ASP A 19 -1.97 -6.50 -12.27
C ASP A 19 -3.25 -6.79 -13.08
N ASN A 20 -4.42 -6.66 -12.43
CA ASN A 20 -5.72 -6.80 -13.08
C ASN A 20 -6.20 -5.52 -13.79
N VAL A 21 -5.51 -4.39 -13.58
CA VAL A 21 -5.83 -3.10 -14.20
C VAL A 21 -5.16 -2.98 -15.57
N THR A 22 -5.95 -3.19 -16.63
CA THR A 22 -5.47 -2.97 -18.00
C THR A 22 -5.46 -1.49 -18.38
N GLN A 23 -4.58 -1.09 -19.30
CA GLN A 23 -4.57 0.27 -19.87
C GLN A 23 -5.95 0.70 -20.40
N ASN A 24 -6.68 -0.22 -21.03
CA ASN A 24 -8.05 0.03 -21.51
C ASN A 24 -9.03 0.30 -20.35
N CYS A 25 -8.86 -0.37 -19.21
CA CYS A 25 -9.67 -0.13 -18.01
C CYS A 25 -9.41 1.30 -17.49
N LEU A 26 -8.15 1.72 -17.40
CA LEU A 26 -7.79 3.09 -17.01
C LEU A 26 -8.38 4.11 -17.98
N VAL A 27 -8.19 3.94 -19.29
CA VAL A 27 -8.72 4.86 -20.30
C VAL A 27 -10.25 4.98 -20.20
N LYS A 28 -10.97 3.87 -20.05
CA LYS A 28 -12.44 3.90 -19.90
C LYS A 28 -12.87 4.60 -18.62
N THR A 29 -12.17 4.35 -17.52
CA THR A 29 -12.50 4.94 -16.21
C THR A 29 -12.23 6.44 -16.23
N TRP A 30 -11.11 6.87 -16.80
CA TRP A 30 -10.78 8.27 -17.02
C TRP A 30 -11.76 8.97 -17.96
N LYS A 31 -12.14 8.34 -19.08
CA LYS A 31 -13.19 8.89 -19.98
C LYS A 31 -14.56 8.99 -19.30
N LYS A 32 -14.86 8.11 -18.34
CA LYS A 32 -16.11 8.13 -17.58
C LYS A 32 -16.13 9.24 -16.53
N LEU A 33 -15.01 9.45 -15.83
CA LEU A 33 -14.84 10.53 -14.86
C LEU A 33 -14.71 11.89 -15.55
N TRP A 34 -14.11 11.91 -16.74
CA TRP A 34 -13.82 13.11 -17.51
C TRP A 34 -14.21 12.92 -18.99
N PRO A 35 -15.51 13.07 -19.33
CA PRO A 35 -15.98 12.89 -20.71
C PRO A 35 -15.43 13.92 -21.71
N SER A 36 -15.03 15.10 -21.24
CA SER A 36 -14.41 16.16 -22.06
C SER A 36 -12.91 15.95 -22.32
N LEU A 37 -12.31 14.89 -21.78
CA LEU A 37 -10.93 14.52 -22.05
C LEU A 37 -10.93 13.89 -23.45
N ALA A 38 -10.90 14.74 -24.47
CA ALA A 38 -10.72 14.30 -25.85
C ALA A 38 -9.45 13.44 -25.93
N ASP A 39 -9.36 12.60 -26.98
CA ASP A 39 -8.12 11.87 -27.32
C ASP A 39 -7.03 12.88 -27.72
N SER A 40 -6.59 13.71 -26.77
CA SER A 40 -5.58 14.72 -26.96
C SER A 40 -4.24 14.03 -26.87
N SER A 41 -3.75 13.56 -28.02
CA SER A 41 -2.38 13.09 -28.17
C SER A 41 -1.35 14.24 -28.13
N LYS A 42 -1.74 15.43 -27.66
CA LYS A 42 -0.88 16.61 -27.66
C LYS A 42 -0.45 16.93 -26.23
N VAL A 43 0.80 16.60 -25.95
CA VAL A 43 1.55 17.06 -24.78
C VAL A 43 1.90 18.52 -25.03
N GLU A 44 0.99 19.45 -24.70
CA GLU A 44 1.30 20.87 -24.71
C GLU A 44 1.02 21.49 -23.34
N GLN A 45 2.12 21.97 -22.74
CA GLN A 45 2.30 22.92 -21.64
C GLN A 45 1.48 22.71 -20.35
N ALA A 46 2.20 22.28 -19.31
CA ALA A 46 1.71 22.03 -17.94
C ALA A 46 1.17 23.27 -17.20
N GLU A 47 1.32 24.48 -17.75
CA GLU A 47 1.04 25.73 -17.04
C GLU A 47 -0.35 26.30 -17.34
N GLU A 48 -0.94 25.96 -18.49
CA GLU A 48 -2.29 26.44 -18.89
C GLU A 48 -3.44 25.59 -18.34
N ASN A 49 -3.16 24.36 -17.85
CA ASN A 49 -4.20 23.39 -17.49
C ASN A 49 -4.64 23.45 -16.02
N LYS A 50 -3.99 24.28 -15.18
CA LYS A 50 -4.27 24.37 -13.74
C LYS A 50 -5.69 24.89 -13.45
N SER A 51 -6.16 25.85 -14.24
CA SER A 51 -7.50 26.42 -14.15
C SER A 51 -8.58 25.42 -14.57
N GLU A 52 -8.24 24.47 -15.43
CA GLU A 52 -9.15 23.40 -15.85
C GLU A 52 -9.29 22.34 -14.78
N ILE A 53 -8.20 21.92 -14.11
CA ILE A 53 -8.15 20.77 -13.18
C ILE A 53 -8.99 20.94 -11.90
N LEU A 54 -8.96 22.13 -11.28
CA LEU A 54 -9.66 22.39 -10.01
C LEU A 54 -11.18 22.10 -10.09
N PRO A 55 -11.91 22.60 -11.12
CA PRO A 55 -13.31 22.26 -11.34
C PRO A 55 -13.65 20.78 -11.29
N LEU A 56 -12.77 19.87 -11.74
CA LEU A 56 -13.11 18.45 -11.84
C LEU A 56 -12.64 17.63 -10.66
N ILE A 57 -11.60 18.08 -9.96
CA ILE A 57 -11.32 17.53 -8.63
C ILE A 57 -12.56 17.71 -7.74
N LYS A 58 -13.22 18.87 -7.82
CA LYS A 58 -14.46 19.13 -7.10
C LYS A 58 -15.66 18.27 -7.54
N CYS A 59 -15.60 17.66 -8.73
CA CYS A 59 -16.62 16.72 -9.19
C CYS A 59 -16.42 15.30 -8.61
N ILE A 60 -15.28 15.02 -7.98
CA ILE A 60 -15.01 13.74 -7.31
C ILE A 60 -15.67 13.78 -5.93
N PRO A 61 -16.54 12.81 -5.58
CA PRO A 61 -17.17 12.76 -4.26
C PRO A 61 -16.13 12.74 -3.15
N GLY A 62 -16.25 13.66 -2.18
CA GLY A 62 -15.30 13.81 -1.07
C GLY A 62 -14.11 14.74 -1.35
N CYS A 63 -14.09 15.43 -2.50
CA CYS A 63 -13.06 16.40 -2.88
C CYS A 63 -13.63 17.82 -3.12
N GLU A 64 -14.83 18.11 -2.62
CA GLU A 64 -15.55 19.38 -2.86
C GLU A 64 -14.78 20.60 -2.33
N GLU A 65 -14.05 20.41 -1.23
CA GLU A 65 -13.24 21.44 -0.56
C GLU A 65 -11.84 21.62 -1.17
N ALA A 66 -11.54 20.96 -2.29
CA ALA A 66 -10.26 21.15 -2.98
C ALA A 66 -10.06 22.62 -3.34
N THR A 67 -8.87 23.15 -3.05
CA THR A 67 -8.53 24.54 -3.31
C THR A 67 -7.49 24.65 -4.41
N GLU A 68 -7.32 25.86 -4.96
CA GLU A 68 -6.24 26.12 -5.89
C GLU A 68 -4.87 25.82 -5.27
N HIS A 69 -4.71 26.05 -3.96
CA HIS A 69 -3.50 25.70 -3.21
C HIS A 69 -3.24 24.19 -3.25
N THR A 70 -4.29 23.37 -3.03
CA THR A 70 -4.19 21.90 -3.12
C THR A 70 -3.72 21.46 -4.51
N VAL A 71 -4.27 22.08 -5.56
CA VAL A 71 -3.89 21.78 -6.94
C VAL A 71 -2.47 22.25 -7.25
N THR A 72 -2.06 23.43 -6.75
CA THR A 72 -0.66 23.87 -6.89
C THR A 72 0.30 22.92 -6.22
N GLU A 73 0.00 22.48 -5.01
CA GLU A 73 0.87 21.60 -4.22
C GLU A 73 1.07 20.25 -4.94
N TRP A 74 0.01 19.72 -5.56
CA TRP A 74 0.10 18.49 -6.34
C TRP A 74 0.85 18.68 -7.67
N LEU A 75 0.61 19.79 -8.37
CA LEU A 75 1.20 20.06 -9.68
C LEU A 75 2.62 20.63 -9.62
N SER A 76 2.99 21.28 -8.52
CA SER A 76 4.35 21.81 -8.33
C SER A 76 5.38 20.70 -8.36
N GLY A 77 4.94 19.45 -8.11
CA GLY A 77 5.78 18.29 -7.99
C GLY A 77 6.75 18.47 -6.82
N ASP A 78 7.13 17.37 -6.20
CA ASP A 78 8.42 17.39 -5.55
C ASP A 78 9.46 17.45 -6.68
N THR A 79 10.09 18.60 -6.82
CA THR A 79 11.08 18.89 -7.86
C THR A 79 12.31 17.97 -7.78
N ASP A 80 12.40 17.15 -6.72
CA ASP A 80 13.49 16.23 -6.40
C ASP A 80 13.15 14.73 -6.55
N VAL A 81 11.88 14.29 -6.48
CA VAL A 81 11.50 12.84 -6.63
C VAL A 81 11.10 12.42 -8.03
N ASN A 82 10.93 13.34 -8.98
CA ASN A 82 10.77 12.95 -10.39
C ASN A 82 12.08 12.47 -11.03
N GLN A 83 13.17 12.45 -10.27
CA GLN A 83 14.35 11.71 -10.66
C GLN A 83 14.04 10.22 -10.53
N LEU A 84 13.76 9.56 -11.66
CA LEU A 84 13.67 8.10 -11.75
C LEU A 84 14.82 7.49 -10.94
N TYR A 85 14.49 7.02 -9.74
CA TYR A 85 15.47 6.34 -8.92
C TYR A 85 15.72 4.99 -9.58
N ILE A 86 16.80 4.91 -10.35
CA ILE A 86 17.34 3.63 -10.77
C ILE A 86 17.68 2.82 -9.53
N ASP A 87 17.55 1.49 -9.60
CA ASP A 87 17.74 0.59 -8.46
C ASP A 87 19.04 0.88 -7.69
N GLU A 88 20.11 1.24 -8.40
CA GLU A 88 21.42 1.63 -7.84
C GLU A 88 21.34 2.85 -6.90
N LYS A 89 20.52 3.85 -7.25
CA LYS A 89 20.32 5.07 -6.46
C LYS A 89 19.47 4.79 -5.21
N ILE A 90 18.52 3.85 -5.30
CA ILE A 90 17.72 3.36 -4.16
C ILE A 90 18.62 2.62 -3.18
N ILE A 91 19.43 1.67 -3.68
CA ILE A 91 20.34 0.87 -2.86
C ILE A 91 21.33 1.76 -2.11
N SER A 92 21.91 2.75 -2.79
CA SER A 92 22.83 3.70 -2.16
C SER A 92 22.17 4.51 -1.05
N LEU A 93 20.92 4.95 -1.23
CA LEU A 93 20.21 5.73 -0.22
C LEU A 93 19.91 4.91 1.04
N VAL A 94 19.56 3.63 0.88
CA VAL A 94 19.28 2.72 2.00
C VAL A 94 20.56 2.38 2.77
N GLN A 95 21.68 2.23 2.06
CA GLN A 95 22.98 1.87 2.67
C GLN A 95 23.67 3.05 3.37
N ASN A 96 23.38 4.29 2.99
CA ASN A 96 24.03 5.48 3.53
C ASN A 96 23.36 6.07 4.80
N LYS A 97 22.53 5.31 5.51
CA LYS A 97 22.01 5.77 6.80
C LYS A 97 23.20 6.00 7.76
N PRO A 98 23.32 7.16 8.43
CA PRO A 98 24.40 7.35 9.39
C PRO A 98 24.28 6.29 10.48
N GLN A 99 25.36 5.54 10.65
CA GLN A 99 25.54 4.57 11.72
C GLN A 99 25.50 5.35 13.03
N ASP A 100 24.38 5.28 13.75
CA ASP A 100 24.32 5.72 15.14
C ASP A 100 25.01 4.63 15.95
N ASP A 101 26.32 4.81 16.16
CA ASP A 101 27.20 3.95 16.96
C ASP A 101 26.87 4.09 18.47
N SER A 102 25.62 3.87 18.87
CA SER A 102 25.29 3.59 20.27
C SER A 102 25.32 2.08 20.48
N ASP A 103 26.54 1.57 20.61
CA ASP A 103 26.85 0.24 21.09
C ASP A 103 26.34 0.10 22.54
N LEU A 104 25.31 -0.70 22.74
CA LEU A 104 25.00 -1.30 24.04
C LEU A 104 24.68 -2.76 23.78
N GLU A 105 25.68 -3.60 23.99
CA GLU A 105 25.51 -5.03 24.17
C GLU A 105 24.50 -5.28 25.31
N GLU A 106 23.32 -5.77 24.95
CA GLU A 106 22.51 -6.58 25.86
C GLU A 106 22.53 -8.00 25.32
N THR A 107 23.43 -8.79 25.92
CA THR A 107 23.40 -10.24 25.82
C THR A 107 22.10 -10.73 26.46
N ASP A 108 21.06 -10.93 25.66
CA ASP A 108 20.00 -11.87 26.02
C ASP A 108 20.19 -13.11 25.13
N GLU A 109 20.78 -14.15 25.72
CA GLU A 109 20.72 -15.50 25.19
C GLU A 109 19.26 -15.96 25.27
N GLN A 110 18.42 -15.42 24.37
CA GLN A 110 17.14 -16.04 24.11
C GLN A 110 17.47 -17.39 23.49
N GLU A 111 17.23 -18.47 24.24
CA GLU A 111 17.14 -19.81 23.67
C GLU A 111 16.16 -19.71 22.49
N ASN A 112 16.71 -19.63 21.28
CA ASN A 112 15.94 -19.69 20.05
C ASN A 112 15.43 -21.13 19.95
N ILE A 113 14.34 -21.42 20.66
CA ILE A 113 13.54 -22.61 20.45
C ILE A 113 12.91 -22.45 19.07
N ILE A 114 13.67 -22.85 18.04
CA ILE A 114 13.20 -22.89 16.67
C ILE A 114 12.22 -24.07 16.61
N VAL A 115 10.94 -23.77 16.84
CA VAL A 115 9.86 -24.75 16.66
C VAL A 115 9.85 -25.17 15.20
N SER A 116 9.94 -26.48 14.95
CA SER A 116 9.88 -27.01 13.59
C SER A 116 8.52 -26.73 12.96
N HIS A 117 8.46 -26.58 11.62
CA HIS A 117 7.18 -26.38 10.92
C HIS A 117 6.17 -27.49 11.21
N SER A 118 6.61 -28.74 11.34
CA SER A 118 5.75 -29.87 11.70
C SER A 118 5.16 -29.73 13.10
N GLU A 119 5.94 -29.19 14.04
CA GLU A 119 5.54 -29.06 15.44
C GLU A 119 4.60 -27.88 15.64
N ALA A 120 4.85 -26.77 14.94
CA ALA A 120 3.92 -25.65 14.86
C ALA A 120 2.60 -26.06 14.19
N SER A 121 2.66 -26.84 13.11
CA SER A 121 1.46 -27.34 12.41
C SER A 121 0.64 -28.29 13.29
N ASN A 122 1.30 -29.20 14.01
CA ASN A 122 0.62 -30.13 14.91
C ASN A 122 -0.02 -29.38 16.09
N ALA A 123 0.68 -28.40 16.69
CA ALA A 123 0.13 -27.57 17.75
C ALA A 123 -1.10 -26.78 17.30
N LEU A 124 -1.09 -26.24 16.08
CA LEU A 124 -2.23 -25.56 15.49
C LEU A 124 -3.42 -26.51 15.28
N GLU A 125 -3.17 -27.71 14.77
CA GLU A 125 -4.23 -28.72 14.58
C GLU A 125 -4.90 -29.10 15.91
N ILE A 126 -4.11 -29.26 16.97
CA ILE A 126 -4.61 -29.53 18.33
C ILE A 126 -5.47 -28.37 18.84
N ALA A 127 -5.03 -27.12 18.63
CA ALA A 127 -5.79 -25.94 19.04
C ALA A 127 -7.12 -25.81 18.28
N VAL A 128 -7.12 -26.07 16.97
CA VAL A 128 -8.34 -26.08 16.14
C VAL A 128 -9.33 -27.13 16.65
N ARG A 129 -8.85 -28.35 16.94
CA ARG A 129 -9.70 -29.44 17.47
C ARG A 129 -10.31 -29.09 18.82
N TYR A 130 -9.53 -28.47 19.71
CA TYR A 130 -10.02 -28.02 21.00
C TYR A 130 -11.15 -27.00 20.88
N ILE A 131 -11.04 -26.05 19.94
CA ILE A 131 -12.08 -25.05 19.69
C ILE A 131 -13.34 -25.71 19.12
N GLU A 132 -13.18 -26.65 18.18
CA GLU A 132 -14.30 -27.41 17.60
C GLU A 132 -15.10 -28.20 18.65
N GLU A 133 -14.43 -28.71 19.68
CA GLU A 133 -15.07 -29.43 20.79
C GLU A 133 -15.65 -28.51 21.87
N SER A 134 -15.34 -27.21 21.83
CA SER A 134 -15.79 -26.27 22.85
C SER A 134 -17.25 -25.84 22.65
N GLU A 135 -18.03 -25.84 23.74
CA GLU A 135 -19.47 -25.54 23.71
C GLU A 135 -19.81 -24.10 23.28
N ASN A 136 -18.83 -23.19 23.37
CA ASN A 136 -19.00 -21.76 23.07
C ASN A 136 -18.41 -21.35 21.71
N ALA A 137 -17.79 -22.27 20.96
CA ALA A 137 -17.21 -21.93 19.67
C ALA A 137 -18.29 -21.68 18.63
N THR A 138 -18.16 -20.57 17.91
CA THR A 138 -19.01 -20.28 16.75
C THR A 138 -18.38 -20.86 15.48
N PRO A 139 -19.18 -21.16 14.44
CA PRO A 139 -18.65 -21.57 13.13
C PRO A 139 -17.66 -20.57 12.53
N THR A 140 -17.80 -19.28 12.88
CA THR A 140 -16.91 -18.20 12.45
C THR A 140 -15.52 -18.33 13.09
N ASP A 141 -15.43 -18.70 14.38
CA ASP A 141 -14.15 -18.91 15.07
C ASP A 141 -13.34 -20.04 14.43
N ILE A 142 -14.03 -21.13 14.05
CA ILE A 142 -13.41 -22.28 13.37
C ILE A 142 -12.94 -21.89 11.95
N MET A 143 -13.73 -21.08 11.23
CA MET A 143 -13.35 -20.59 9.90
C MET A 143 -12.12 -19.68 9.93
N PHE A 144 -11.93 -18.88 10.98
CA PHE A 144 -10.76 -18.01 11.13
C PHE A 144 -9.49 -18.79 11.49
N MET A 145 -9.59 -19.87 12.25
CA MET A 145 -8.45 -20.66 12.69
C MET A 145 -7.89 -21.62 11.61
N ARG A 146 -8.66 -21.92 10.56
CA ARG A 146 -8.29 -22.86 9.49
C ARG A 146 -7.72 -22.20 8.21
N ARG A 147 -7.55 -20.87 8.20
CA ARG A 147 -7.33 -20.08 6.99
C ARG A 147 -5.91 -19.54 6.85
#